data_AF-A0A7C5VBY0-F1
#
_entry.id   AF-A0A7C5VBY0-F1
#
_cell.length_a   1.000
_cell.length_b   1.000
_cell.length_c   1.000
_cell.angle_alpha   90.00
_cell.angle_beta   90.00
_cell.angle_gamma   90.00
#
_symmetry.space_group_name_H-M   'P 1'
#
loop_
_entity.id
_entity.type
_entity.pdbx_description
1 polymer ?
#
loop_
_entity_poly.entity_id
_entity_poly.type
_entity_poly.pdbx_seq_one_letter_code
_entity_poly.pdbx_strand_id
1 'polypeptide(L)' 'MIFYRAVKKIVDLLIASMLIVVLLPVYIVLFLLTLLFQGPPVLFRQTRPGLNGKPFTLIKFRTMRKAGKEKVH' A
#
# COMPACT_ATOMS: atom_id res chain seq x y z
N MET A 1 -3.52 23.21 18.99
CA MET A 1 -2.76 22.09 18.36
C MET A 1 -3.40 20.71 18.56
N ILE A 2 -3.83 20.34 19.77
CA ILE A 2 -4.43 19.01 20.04
C ILE A 2 -5.76 18.83 19.28
N PHE A 3 -6.65 19.82 19.33
CA PHE A 3 -7.93 19.81 18.61
C PHE A 3 -7.75 19.64 17.09
N TYR A 4 -6.84 20.41 16.48
CA TYR A 4 -6.51 20.28 15.06
C TYR A 4 -6.03 18.87 14.68
N ARG A 5 -5.17 18.25 15.50
CA ARG A 5 -4.69 16.87 15.26
C ARG A 5 -5.82 15.85 15.39
N ALA A 6 -6.76 16.04 16.33
CA ALA A 6 -7.90 15.14 16.49
C ALA A 6 -8.85 15.22 15.29
N VAL A 7 -9.22 16.43 14.88
CA VAL A 7 -10.06 16.65 13.69
C VAL A 7 -9.39 16.10 12.44
N LYS A 8 -8.09 16.37 12.23
CA LYS A 8 -7.34 15.83 11.09
C LYS A 8 -7.39 14.30 11.03
N LYS A 9 -7.19 13.60 12.15
CA LYS A 9 -7.26 12.13 12.18
C LYS A 9 -8.65 11.59 11.80
N ILE A 10 -9.71 12.25 12.27
CA ILE A 10 -11.09 11.86 11.95
C ILE A 10 -11.35 12.06 10.47
N VAL A 11 -10.98 13.22 9.93
CA VAL A 11 -11.12 13.54 8.50
C VAL A 11 -10.31 12.57 7.64
N ASP A 12 -9.05 12.32 7.99
CA ASP A 12 -8.19 11.37 7.27
C ASP A 12 -8.80 9.97 7.26
N LEU A 13 -9.39 9.51 8.37
CA LEU A 13 -10.06 8.19 8.47
C LEU A 13 -11.34 8.12 7.62
N LEU A 14 -12.16 9.16 7.64
CA LEU A 14 -13.41 9.22 6.87
C LEU A 14 -13.11 9.26 5.37
N ILE A 15 -12.20 10.14 4.94
CA ILE A 15 -11.83 10.25 3.52
C ILE A 15 -11.15 8.98 3.04
N ALA A 16 -10.21 8.41 3.81
CA ALA A 16 -9.54 7.17 3.43
C ALA A 16 -10.53 6.01 3.30
N SER A 17 -11.47 5.85 4.23
CA SER A 17 -12.44 4.76 4.18
C SER A 17 -13.39 4.90 2.99
N MET A 18 -13.89 6.11 2.71
CA MET A 18 -14.71 6.38 1.52
C MET A 18 -13.95 6.09 0.23
N LEU A 19 -12.70 6.56 0.11
CA LEU A 19 -11.87 6.30 -1.07
C LEU A 19 -11.60 4.81 -1.27
N ILE A 20 -11.41 4.03 -0.20
CA ILE A 20 -11.22 2.58 -0.30
C ILE A 20 -12.46 1.91 -0.89
N VAL A 21 -13.66 2.30 -0.47
CA VAL A 21 -14.91 1.72 -0.99
C VAL A 21 -15.12 2.12 -2.45
N VAL A 22 -14.92 3.39 -2.79
CA VAL A 22 -15.09 3.90 -4.16
C VAL A 22 -14.08 3.28 -5.13
N LEU A 23 -12.82 3.12 -4.70
CA LEU A 23 -11.74 2.56 -5.52
C LEU A 23 -11.66 1.04 -5.44
N LEU A 24 -12.53 0.38 -4.67
CA LEU A 24 -12.57 -1.08 -4.53
C LEU A 24 -12.53 -1.83 -5.88
N PRO A 25 -13.38 -1.50 -6.89
CA PRO A 25 -13.31 -2.18 -8.19
C PRO A 25 -11.95 -2.02 -8.88
N VAL A 26 -11.34 -0.84 -8.78
CA VAL A 26 -10.00 -0.57 -9.35
C VAL A 26 -8.93 -1.41 -8.65
N TYR A 27 -8.99 -1.51 -7.31
CA TYR A 27 -8.05 -2.34 -6.56
C TYR A 27 -8.17 -3.83 -6.89
N ILE A 28 -9.38 -4.33 -7.16
CA ILE A 28 -9.59 -5.72 -7.60
C ILE A 28 -8.93 -5.94 -8.97
N VAL A 29 -9.15 -5.03 -9.93
CA VAL A 29 -8.52 -5.12 -11.26
C VAL A 29 -6.99 -5.10 -11.14
N LEU A 30 -6.43 -4.17 -10.37
CA LEU A 30 -4.98 -4.09 -10.15
C LEU A 30 -4.43 -5.35 -9.47
N PHE A 31 -5.18 -5.92 -8.53
CA PHE A 31 -4.80 -7.16 -7.85
C PHE A 31 -4.71 -8.32 -8.84
N LEU A 32 -5.72 -8.49 -9.69
CA LEU A 32 -5.75 -9.54 -10.72
C LEU A 32 -4.64 -9.36 -11.74
N LEU A 33 -4.44 -8.14 -12.27
CA LEU A 33 -3.37 -7.85 -13.22
C LEU A 33 -2.00 -8.18 -12.62
N THR A 34 -1.74 -7.73 -11.39
CA THR A 34 -0.46 -8.00 -10.72
C THR A 34 -0.25 -9.50 -10.48
N LEU A 35 -1.31 -10.22 -10.11
CA LEU A 35 -1.26 -11.67 -9.92
C LEU A 35 -0.94 -12.42 -11.21
N LEU A 36 -1.58 -12.03 -12.33
CA LEU A 36 -1.39 -12.66 -13.63
C LEU A 36 -0.01 -12.38 -14.24
N PHE A 37 0.47 -11.13 -14.17
CA PHE A 37 1.71 -10.73 -14.83
C PHE A 37 2.97 -10.96 -13.98
N GLN A 38 2.89 -10.81 -12.65
CA GLN A 38 4.07 -10.87 -11.77
C GLN A 38 4.07 -12.06 -10.81
N GLY A 39 2.94 -12.73 -10.66
CA GLY A 39 2.76 -13.80 -9.69
C GLY A 39 2.75 -13.31 -8.23
N PRO A 40 2.47 -14.21 -7.27
CA PRO A 40 2.48 -13.86 -5.86
C PRO A 40 3.90 -13.51 -5.36
N PRO A 41 4.05 -12.62 -4.37
CA PRO A 41 3.00 -11.84 -3.69
C PRO A 41 2.57 -10.59 -4.48
N VAL A 42 1.26 -10.27 -4.46
CA VAL A 42 0.67 -9.10 -5.14
C VAL A 42 0.97 -7.78 -4.42
N LEU A 43 0.97 -7.80 -3.08
CA LEU A 43 1.27 -6.65 -2.25
C LEU A 43 2.68 -6.75 -1.68
N PHE A 44 3.41 -5.64 -1.74
CA PHE A 44 4.73 -5.47 -1.15
C PHE A 44 4.63 -4.60 0.12
N ARG A 45 5.35 -5.02 1.17
CA ARG A 45 5.42 -4.33 2.46
C ARG A 45 6.78 -3.68 2.62
N GLN A 46 6.81 -2.38 2.90
CA GLN A 46 8.04 -1.62 3.12
C GLN A 46 7.96 -0.84 4.43
N THR A 47 8.89 -1.10 5.36
CA THR A 47 9.00 -0.31 6.59
C THR A 47 9.64 1.05 6.30
N ARG A 48 9.01 2.14 6.76
CA ARG A 48 9.53 3.51 6.66
C ARG A 48 9.43 4.20 8.03
N PRO A 49 10.34 5.15 8.34
CA PRO A 49 10.18 6.00 9.52
C PRO A 49 8.94 6.88 9.35
N GLY A 50 8.05 6.86 10.35
CA GLY A 50 6.80 7.61 10.37
C GLY A 50 6.84 8.80 11.33
N LEU A 51 5.65 9.21 11.79
CA LEU A 51 5.49 10.34 12.70
C LEU A 51 6.31 10.12 13.99
N ASN A 52 7.15 11.11 14.33
CA ASN A 52 8.05 11.09 15.49
C ASN A 52 9.03 9.89 15.47
N GLY A 53 9.45 9.44 14.29
CA GLY A 53 10.38 8.32 14.14
C GLY A 53 9.77 6.94 14.41
N LYS A 54 8.47 6.87 14.72
CA LYS A 54 7.77 5.59 14.89
C LYS A 54 7.67 4.89 13.53
N PRO A 55 8.29 3.71 13.33
CA PRO A 55 8.24 3.02 12.05
C PRO A 55 6.80 2.62 11.70
N PHE A 56 6.46 2.71 10.42
CA PHE A 56 5.19 2.20 9.88
C PHE A 56 5.45 1.36 8.63
N THR A 57 4.57 0.39 8.39
CA THR A 57 4.63 -0.48 7.22
C THR A 57 3.78 0.09 6.10
N LEU A 58 4.41 0.52 5.02
CA LEU A 58 3.75 0.92 3.79
C LEU A 58 3.42 -0.31 2.96
N ILE A 59 2.13 -0.47 2.63
CA ILE A 59 1.62 -1.54 1.76
C ILE A 59 1.35 -0.94 0.38
N LYS A 60 1.89 -1.54 -0.67
CA LYS A 60 1.67 -1.12 -2.06
C LYS A 60 1.58 -2.30 -3.01
N PHE A 61 0.95 -2.11 -4.16
CA PHE A 61 1.00 -3.09 -5.24
C PHE A 61 2.42 -3.27 -5.74
N ARG A 62 2.76 -4.50 -6.06
CA ARG A 62 4.04 -4.85 -6.63
C ARG A 62 4.07 -4.44 -8.10
N THR A 63 5.03 -3.61 -8.47
CA THR A 63 5.25 -3.19 -9.86
C THR A 63 6.48 -3.84 -10.49
N MET A 64 7.42 -4.31 -9.66
CA MET A 64 8.68 -4.92 -10.09
C MET A 64 8.60 -6.44 -9.98
N ARG A 65 8.81 -7.11 -11.11
CA ARG A 65 9.03 -8.57 -11.17
C ARG A 65 10.25 -8.92 -10.32
N LYS A 66 10.22 -10.08 -9.65
CA LYS A 66 11.41 -10.57 -8.90
C LYS A 66 12.53 -10.68 -9.94
N ALA A 67 13.67 -10.03 -9.71
CA ALA A 67 14.87 -10.40 -10.46
C ALA A 67 15.02 -11.91 -10.25
N GLY A 68 14.88 -12.68 -11.33
CA GLY A 68 15.19 -14.10 -11.30
C GLY A 68 16.62 -14.20 -10.78
N LYS A 69 16.88 -15.19 -9.92
CA LYS A 69 18.27 -15.54 -9.61
C LYS A 69 18.93 -15.84 -10.95
N GLU A 70 19.72 -14.91 -11.47
CA GLU A 70 20.66 -15.18 -12.54
C GLU A 70 21.51 -16.32 -12.00
N LYS A 71 21.32 -17.52 -12.54
CA LYS A 71 22.24 -18.61 -12.30
C LYS A 71 23.54 -18.15 -12.95
N VAL A 72 24.39 -17.50 -12.16
CA VAL A 72 25.79 -17.28 -12.49
C VAL A 72 26.34 -18.69 -12.71
N HIS A 73 26.56 -19.01 -13.98
CA HIS A 73 27.29 -20.20 -14.39
C HIS A 73 28.78 -19.88 -14.32
#